data_AF-A0A0A1YPF0-F1
#
_entry.id   AF-A0A0A1YPF0-F1
#
_cell.length_a   1.000
_cell.length_b   1.000
_cell.length_c   1.000
_cell.angle_alpha   90.00
_cell.angle_beta   90.00
_cell.angle_gamma   90.00
#
_symmetry.space_group_name_H-M   'P 1'
#
loop_
_entity.id
_entity.type
_entity.pdbx_description
1 polymer ?
#
loop_
_entity_poly.entity_id
_entity_poly.type
_entity_poly.pdbx_seq_one_letter_code
_entity_poly.pdbx_strand_id
1 'polypeptide(L)'
;MRRLAVFLTTALLSTSLWAMHCPADMAKIDAMLSSHPPSDAAVLAQVQKLRAEGEELHKSGNHSKSVEVLGKALQLLEASE
;
A
#
# COMPACT_ATOMS: atom_id res chain seq x y z
N MET A 1 17.27 34.78 8.65
CA MET A 1 16.71 34.32 7.35
C MET A 1 17.24 32.95 6.90
N ARG A 2 18.57 32.71 6.87
CA ARG A 2 19.16 31.41 6.45
C ARG A 2 18.73 30.18 7.27
N ARG A 3 18.49 30.32 8.58
CA ARG A 3 17.97 29.22 9.42
C ARG A 3 16.49 28.90 9.15
N LEU A 4 15.65 29.92 8.90
CA LEU A 4 14.25 29.70 8.49
C LEU A 4 14.17 29.00 7.12
N ALA A 5 15.05 29.36 6.19
CA ALA A 5 15.10 28.71 4.87
C ALA A 5 15.39 27.21 4.96
N VAL A 6 16.29 26.79 5.87
CA VAL A 6 16.59 25.36 6.10
C VAL A 6 15.42 24.61 6.75
N PHE A 7 14.69 25.25 7.68
CA PHE A 7 13.49 24.65 8.30
C PHE A 7 12.32 24.48 7.32
N LEU A 8 12.14 25.41 6.37
CA LEU A 8 11.12 25.24 5.33
C LEU A 8 11.45 24.08 4.40
N THR A 9 12.72 23.88 4.03
CA THR A 9 13.08 22.80 3.09
C THR A 9 12.85 21.39 3.63
N THR A 10 13.02 21.16 4.94
CA THR A 10 12.81 19.83 5.55
C THR A 10 11.33 19.48 5.71
N ALA A 11 10.45 20.46 5.92
CA ALA A 11 9.01 20.22 6.09
C ALA A 11 8.31 19.73 4.80
N LEU A 12 8.79 20.14 3.62
CA LEU A 12 8.22 19.69 2.33
C LEU A 12 8.57 18.24 1.97
N LEU A 13 9.63 17.67 2.55
CA LEU A 13 10.05 16.28 2.28
C LEU A 13 9.19 15.25 3.03
N SER A 14 8.57 15.65 4.15
CA SER A 14 7.80 14.74 5.00
C SER A 14 6.47 14.30 4.38
N THR A 15 5.90 15.09 3.46
CA THR A 15 4.60 14.79 2.85
C THR A 15 4.69 13.79 1.69
N SER A 16 5.84 13.68 1.03
CA SER A 16 6.03 12.76 -0.12
C SER A 16 5.99 11.29 0.28
N LEU A 17 6.38 10.94 1.51
CA LEU A 17 6.35 9.56 2.01
C LEU A 17 4.92 9.02 2.16
N TRP A 18 3.96 9.88 2.51
CA TRP A 18 2.57 9.48 2.70
C TRP A 18 1.82 9.27 1.38
N ALA A 19 2.17 10.03 0.34
CA ALA A 19 1.55 9.89 -0.98
C ALA A 19 1.87 8.55 -1.68
N MET A 20 2.97 7.90 -1.28
CA MET A 20 3.48 6.69 -1.94
C MET A 20 3.08 5.38 -1.26
N HIS A 21 2.42 5.41 -0.10
CA HIS A 21 2.15 4.19 0.68
C HIS A 21 1.20 3.23 -0.04
N CYS A 22 0.02 3.68 -0.47
CA CYS A 22 -0.94 2.79 -1.14
C CYS A 22 -0.39 2.23 -2.46
N PRO A 23 0.23 3.04 -3.36
CA PRO A 23 0.87 2.51 -4.57
C PRO A 23 1.98 1.50 -4.29
N ALA A 24 2.78 1.71 -3.23
CA ALA A 24 3.84 0.78 -2.86
C ALA A 24 3.27 -0.57 -2.37
N ASP A 25 2.26 -0.54 -1.49
CA ASP A 25 1.61 -1.78 -1.01
C ASP A 25 0.94 -2.54 -2.15
N MET A 26 0.25 -1.84 -3.05
CA MET A 26 -0.35 -2.41 -4.25
C MET A 26 0.70 -3.14 -5.10
N ALA A 27 1.82 -2.47 -5.40
CA ALA A 27 2.91 -3.07 -6.17
C ALA A 27 3.56 -4.26 -5.46
N LYS A 28 3.70 -4.21 -4.12
CA LYS A 28 4.22 -5.33 -3.33
C LYS A 28 3.29 -6.55 -3.42
N ILE A 29 1.99 -6.35 -3.27
CA ILE A 29 0.98 -7.42 -3.43
C ILE A 29 1.06 -8.02 -4.84
N ASP A 30 1.10 -7.18 -5.88
CA ASP A 30 1.16 -7.63 -7.27
C ASP A 30 2.43 -8.48 -7.53
N ALA A 31 3.57 -8.06 -6.98
CA ALA A 31 4.83 -8.80 -7.08
C ALA A 31 4.80 -10.15 -6.34
N MET A 32 4.21 -10.22 -5.15
CA MET A 32 4.07 -11.48 -4.40
C MET A 32 3.13 -12.45 -5.14
N LEU A 33 1.97 -11.96 -5.61
CA LEU A 33 1.04 -12.76 -6.40
C LEU A 33 1.67 -13.30 -7.70
N SER A 34 2.56 -12.53 -8.33
CA SER A 34 3.24 -12.96 -9.55
C SER A 34 4.38 -13.95 -9.30
N SER A 35 5.06 -13.88 -8.16
CA SER A 35 6.26 -14.67 -7.90
C SER A 35 5.96 -15.94 -7.09
N HIS A 36 5.12 -15.83 -6.07
CA HIS A 36 4.76 -16.90 -5.15
C HIS A 36 3.29 -16.78 -4.76
N PRO A 37 2.34 -17.06 -5.68
CA PRO A 37 0.93 -17.00 -5.37
C PRO A 37 0.57 -18.01 -4.25
N PRO A 38 -0.36 -17.65 -3.35
CA PRO A 38 -0.89 -18.60 -2.36
C PRO A 38 -1.40 -19.89 -3.01
N SER A 39 -1.07 -21.04 -2.41
CA SER A 39 -1.54 -22.35 -2.88
C SER A 39 -3.02 -22.59 -2.56
N ASP A 40 -3.53 -21.98 -1.49
CA ASP A 40 -4.95 -21.98 -1.17
C ASP A 40 -5.71 -20.98 -2.07
N ALA A 41 -6.62 -21.53 -2.89
CA ALA A 41 -7.43 -20.75 -3.82
C ALA A 41 -8.35 -19.73 -3.12
N ALA A 42 -8.81 -20.01 -1.90
CA ALA A 42 -9.63 -19.08 -1.13
C ALA A 42 -8.81 -17.89 -0.66
N VAL A 43 -7.56 -18.12 -0.22
CA VAL A 43 -6.64 -17.05 0.15
C VAL A 43 -6.27 -16.23 -1.08
N LEU A 44 -5.93 -16.87 -2.20
CA LEU A 44 -5.62 -16.18 -3.45
C LEU A 44 -6.76 -15.23 -3.88
N ALA A 45 -8.00 -15.75 -3.87
CA ALA A 45 -9.18 -14.95 -4.22
C ALA A 45 -9.41 -13.79 -3.24
N GLN A 46 -9.17 -14.01 -1.94
CA GLN A 46 -9.32 -12.97 -0.93
C GLN A 46 -8.27 -11.87 -1.08
N VAL A 47 -7.00 -12.22 -1.32
CA VAL A 47 -5.93 -11.25 -1.58
C VAL A 47 -6.22 -10.43 -2.84
N GLN A 48 -6.64 -11.06 -3.93
CA GLN A 48 -7.00 -10.35 -5.17
C GLN A 48 -8.17 -9.38 -4.96
N LYS A 49 -9.18 -9.79 -4.20
CA LYS A 49 -10.31 -8.91 -3.85
C LYS A 49 -9.84 -7.71 -3.04
N LEU A 50 -9.06 -7.92 -1.99
CA LEU A 50 -8.53 -6.84 -1.14
C LEU A 50 -7.61 -5.90 -1.95
N ARG A 51 -6.81 -6.44 -2.87
CA ARG A 51 -5.97 -5.64 -3.77
C ARG A 51 -6.79 -4.73 -4.69
N ALA A 52 -7.88 -5.24 -5.25
CA ALA A 52 -8.79 -4.45 -6.09
C ALA A 52 -9.56 -3.39 -5.27
N GLU A 53 -10.08 -3.76 -4.10
CA GLU A 53 -10.78 -2.85 -3.19
C GLU A 53 -9.85 -1.73 -2.69
N GLY A 54 -8.61 -2.06 -2.34
CA GLY A 54 -7.59 -1.09 -1.96
C GLY A 54 -7.31 -0.05 -3.05
N GLU A 55 -7.31 -0.45 -4.32
CA GLU A 55 -7.13 0.45 -5.47
C GLU A 55 -8.34 1.36 -5.69
N GLU A 56 -9.56 0.82 -5.55
CA GLU A 56 -10.79 1.63 -5.64
C GLU A 56 -10.84 2.67 -4.52
N LEU A 57 -10.48 2.28 -3.29
CA LEU A 57 -10.37 3.20 -2.15
C LEU A 57 -9.30 4.27 -2.39
N HIS A 58 -8.17 3.92 -3.00
CA HIS A 58 -7.15 4.89 -3.38
C HIS A 58 -7.67 5.87 -4.43
N LYS A 59 -8.28 5.37 -5.52
CA LYS A 59 -8.82 6.20 -6.61
C LYS A 59 -9.96 7.12 -6.16
N SER A 60 -10.71 6.73 -5.15
CA SER A 60 -11.76 7.55 -4.53
C SER A 60 -11.25 8.53 -3.47
N GLY A 61 -9.95 8.55 -3.18
CA GLY A 61 -9.33 9.44 -2.19
C GLY A 61 -9.44 8.95 -0.74
N ASN A 62 -9.99 7.75 -0.50
CA ASN A 62 -10.10 7.16 0.83
C ASN A 62 -8.82 6.43 1.24
N HIS A 63 -7.73 7.18 1.36
CA HIS A 63 -6.39 6.63 1.57
C HIS A 63 -6.24 5.80 2.85
N SER A 64 -6.83 6.25 3.97
CA SER A 64 -6.74 5.50 5.23
C SER A 64 -7.35 4.11 5.12
N LYS A 65 -8.51 3.97 4.45
CA LYS A 65 -9.11 2.66 4.21
C LYS A 65 -8.35 1.85 3.18
N SER A 66 -7.80 2.50 2.15
CA SER A 66 -6.94 1.83 1.16
C SER A 66 -5.76 1.15 1.85
N VAL A 67 -5.02 1.86 2.70
CA VAL A 67 -3.91 1.29 3.48
C VAL A 67 -4.37 0.16 4.39
N GLU A 68 -5.50 0.29 5.07
CA GLU A 68 -6.03 -0.78 5.93
C GLU A 68 -6.33 -2.07 5.14
N VAL A 69 -7.01 -1.94 4.01
CA VAL A 69 -7.40 -3.09 3.16
C VAL A 69 -6.18 -3.73 2.50
N LEU A 70 -5.25 -2.93 1.98
CA LEU A 70 -4.00 -3.41 1.39
C LEU A 70 -3.11 -4.09 2.44
N GLY A 71 -3.07 -3.56 3.66
CA GLY A 71 -2.38 -4.18 4.80
C GLY A 71 -2.92 -5.56 5.14
N LYS A 72 -4.25 -5.76 5.10
CA LYS A 72 -4.87 -7.10 5.28
C LYS A 72 -4.45 -8.07 4.17
N ALA A 73 -4.36 -7.60 2.92
CA ALA A 73 -3.92 -8.43 1.81
C ALA A 73 -2.46 -8.87 1.99
N LEU A 74 -1.58 -7.97 2.42
CA LEU A 74 -0.18 -8.27 2.72
C LEU A 74 -0.05 -9.27 3.87
N GLN A 75 -0.80 -9.11 4.96
CA GLN A 75 -0.80 -10.05 6.07
C GLN A 75 -1.20 -11.47 5.65
N LEU A 76 -2.22 -11.59 4.78
CA LEU A 76 -2.62 -12.89 4.24
C LEU A 76 -1.52 -13.52 3.38
N LEU A 77 -0.86 -12.72 2.54
CA LEU A 77 0.25 -13.18 1.72
C LEU A 77 1.44 -13.65 2.58
N GLU A 78 1.84 -12.85 3.57
CA GLU A 78 2.94 -13.16 4.49
C GLU A 78 2.63 -14.38 5.38
N ALA A 79 1.35 -14.61 5.73
CA ALA A 79 0.92 -15.79 6.47
C ALA A 79 0.78 -17.06 5.60
N SER A 80 0.88 -16.92 4.27
CA SER A 80 0.71 -18.00 3.30
C SER A 80 2.02 -18.41 2.61
N GLU A 81 3.14 -17.75 2.93
CA GLU A 81 4.49 -18.25 2.68
C GLU A 81 4.78 -19.50 3.52
#